data_AF-A0A0W0YYD3-F1
#
_entry.id   AF-A0A0W0YYD3-F1
#
_cell.length_a   1.000
_cell.length_b   1.000
_cell.length_c   1.000
_cell.angle_alpha   90.00
_cell.angle_beta   90.00
_cell.angle_gamma   90.00
#
_symmetry.space_group_name_H-M   'P 1'
#
loop_
_entity.id
_entity.type
_entity.pdbx_description
1 polymer ?
#
loop_
_entity_poly.entity_id
_entity_poly.type
_entity_poly.pdbx_seq_one_letter_code
_entity_poly.pdbx_strand_id
1 'polypeptide(L)'
;MQAIHTDLAPAAIGTYSQAIRCGNTVYLSGQIPLDPETMQLCSEEIRLQINQVLENLTAVCEAAGGSLANIVKLNVYLTDLNHFPLVNEAMTRYFTEPFPARAAIGVSALPRGSQVEMDGVLVLPETSPK
;
A
#
# COMPACT_ATOMS: atom_id res chain seq x y z
N MET A 1 -20.48 5.06 -0.90
CA MET A 1 -19.36 4.14 -0.65
C MET A 1 -19.15 3.30 -1.89
N GLN A 2 -17.92 3.16 -2.37
CA GLN A 2 -17.59 2.42 -3.60
C GLN A 2 -16.37 1.52 -3.33
N ALA A 3 -16.45 0.25 -3.71
CA ALA A 3 -15.29 -0.64 -3.67
C ALA A 3 -14.36 -0.35 -4.84
N ILE A 4 -13.05 -0.34 -4.56
CA ILE A 4 -12.00 -0.23 -5.57
C ILE A 4 -11.45 -1.61 -5.86
N HIS A 5 -11.24 -1.90 -7.14
CA HIS A 5 -10.72 -3.16 -7.62
C HIS A 5 -9.82 -2.93 -8.84
N THR A 6 -8.70 -3.65 -8.90
CA THR A 6 -7.82 -3.76 -10.07
C THR A 6 -7.14 -5.12 -10.09
N ASP A 7 -6.93 -5.66 -11.29
CA ASP A 7 -6.18 -6.89 -11.51
C ASP A 7 -4.66 -6.68 -11.44
N LEU A 8 -4.21 -5.42 -11.36
CA LEU A 8 -2.79 -5.04 -11.22
C LEU A 8 -2.30 -5.06 -9.76
N ALA A 9 -3.19 -5.39 -8.82
CA ALA A 9 -2.84 -5.61 -7.42
C ALA A 9 -3.43 -6.96 -6.97
N PRO A 10 -2.85 -7.61 -5.95
CA PRO A 10 -3.32 -8.90 -5.49
C PRO A 10 -4.82 -8.87 -5.17
N ALA A 11 -5.54 -9.87 -5.64
CA ALA A 11 -6.95 -10.03 -5.32
C ALA A 11 -7.13 -10.16 -3.80
N ALA A 12 -8.26 -9.68 -3.27
CA ALA A 12 -8.57 -9.88 -1.87
C ALA A 12 -8.73 -11.40 -1.58
N ILE A 13 -7.93 -11.92 -0.66
CA ILE A 13 -7.89 -13.36 -0.30
C ILE A 13 -8.88 -13.66 0.85
N GLY A 14 -9.70 -12.69 1.24
CA GLY A 14 -10.63 -12.80 2.37
C GLY A 14 -11.79 -11.83 2.25
N THR A 15 -12.49 -11.61 3.37
CA THR A 15 -13.68 -10.76 3.44
C THR A 15 -13.32 -9.26 3.56
N TYR A 16 -12.57 -8.74 2.59
CA TYR A 16 -12.18 -7.34 2.50
C TYR A 16 -12.08 -6.88 1.03
N SER A 17 -12.07 -5.56 0.80
CA SER A 17 -11.83 -4.97 -0.52
C SER A 17 -10.40 -4.43 -0.60
N GLN A 18 -9.79 -4.34 -1.79
CA GLN A 18 -8.47 -3.71 -1.95
C GLN A 18 -8.46 -2.28 -1.38
N ALA A 19 -9.53 -1.53 -1.65
CA ALA A 19 -9.84 -0.29 -0.96
C ALA A 19 -11.34 0.03 -0.99
N ILE A 20 -11.75 0.96 -0.13
CA ILE A 20 -13.10 1.54 -0.13
C ILE A 20 -13.00 3.07 -0.26
N ARG A 21 -13.72 3.63 -1.24
CA ARG A 21 -13.91 5.07 -1.40
C ARG A 21 -15.18 5.55 -0.67
N CYS A 22 -15.04 6.59 0.14
CA CYS A 22 -16.12 7.32 0.78
C CYS A 22 -15.94 8.83 0.54
N GLY A 23 -16.72 9.39 -0.39
CA GLY A 23 -16.52 10.78 -0.85
C GLY A 23 -15.22 10.91 -1.64
N ASN A 24 -14.34 11.82 -1.22
CA ASN A 24 -12.99 11.97 -1.76
C ASN A 24 -11.94 11.15 -1.00
N THR A 25 -12.30 10.54 0.14
CA THR A 25 -11.36 9.75 0.94
C THR A 25 -11.41 8.29 0.52
N VAL A 26 -10.26 7.65 0.40
CA VAL A 26 -10.10 6.24 0.06
C VAL A 26 -9.27 5.58 1.14
N TYR A 27 -9.82 4.51 1.72
CA TYR A 27 -9.18 3.68 2.73
C TYR A 27 -8.62 2.44 2.04
N LEU A 28 -7.29 2.33 2.02
CA LEU A 28 -6.56 1.22 1.41
C LEU A 28 -6.45 0.09 2.44
N SER A 29 -6.74 -1.14 2.04
CA SER A 29 -6.43 -2.31 2.86
C SER A 29 -4.92 -2.59 2.86
N GLY A 30 -4.47 -3.33 3.86
CA GLY A 30 -3.09 -3.80 3.96
C GLY A 30 -2.64 -4.53 2.69
N GLN A 31 -1.58 -4.01 2.08
CA GLN A 31 -0.90 -4.61 0.95
C GLN A 31 0.31 -5.40 1.45
N ILE A 32 0.35 -6.67 1.09
CA ILE A 32 1.50 -7.57 1.29
C ILE A 32 2.20 -7.81 -0.07
N PRO A 33 3.45 -8.32 -0.08
CA PRO A 33 4.28 -8.41 -1.28
C PRO A 33 3.95 -9.65 -2.10
N LEU A 34 2.68 -9.80 -2.45
CA LEU A 34 2.26 -10.80 -3.42
C LEU A 34 2.40 -10.24 -4.82
N ASP A 35 2.86 -11.09 -5.72
CA ASP A 35 2.75 -10.88 -7.15
C ASP A 35 1.26 -11.03 -7.55
N PRO A 36 0.67 -10.05 -8.25
CA PRO A 36 -0.76 -10.02 -8.55
C PRO A 36 -1.21 -11.12 -9.52
N GLU A 37 -0.31 -11.63 -10.37
CA GLU A 37 -0.64 -12.67 -11.35
C GLU A 37 -0.62 -14.06 -10.71
N THR A 38 0.38 -14.33 -9.88
CA THR A 38 0.62 -15.65 -9.29
C THR A 38 0.01 -15.81 -7.91
N MET A 39 -0.30 -14.70 -7.23
CA MET A 39 -0.77 -14.66 -5.84
C MET A 39 0.20 -15.31 -4.84
N GLN A 40 1.50 -15.33 -5.19
CA GLN A 40 2.59 -15.84 -4.36
C GLN A 40 3.46 -14.71 -3.85
N LEU A 41 4.20 -14.97 -2.76
CA LEU A 41 5.18 -14.02 -2.24
C LEU A 41 6.23 -13.75 -3.33
N CYS A 42 6.46 -12.47 -3.65
CA CYS A 42 7.32 -12.11 -4.79
C CYS A 42 8.80 -12.48 -4.57
N SER A 43 9.25 -12.51 -3.31
CA SER A 43 10.63 -12.81 -2.93
C SER A 43 10.78 -13.01 -1.41
N GLU A 44 11.84 -13.70 -1.00
CA GLU A 44 12.33 -13.73 0.38
C GLU A 44 13.18 -12.48 0.74
N GLU A 45 13.60 -11.69 -0.26
CA GLU A 45 14.37 -10.48 -0.04
C GLU A 45 13.46 -9.30 0.34
N ILE A 46 13.67 -8.74 1.53
CA ILE A 46 12.87 -7.62 2.05
C ILE A 46 12.83 -6.39 1.11
N ARG A 47 13.91 -6.08 0.38
CA ARG A 47 13.92 -4.95 -0.56
C ARG A 47 12.91 -5.15 -1.70
N LEU A 48 12.85 -6.36 -2.24
CA LEU A 48 11.89 -6.73 -3.29
C LEU A 48 10.47 -6.78 -2.74
N GLN A 49 10.30 -7.25 -1.49
CA GLN A 49 9.00 -7.18 -0.82
C GLN A 49 8.50 -5.75 -0.62
N ILE A 50 9.34 -4.83 -0.13
CA ILE A 50 8.98 -3.41 0.06
C ILE A 50 8.54 -2.80 -1.27
N ASN A 51 9.29 -3.04 -2.35
CA ASN A 51 8.92 -2.53 -3.67
C ASN A 51 7.58 -3.10 -4.13
N GLN A 52 7.36 -4.42 -4.03
CA GLN A 52 6.09 -5.03 -4.45
C GLN A 52 4.89 -4.47 -3.66
N VAL A 53 5.03 -4.23 -2.36
CA VAL A 53 3.97 -3.60 -1.56
C VAL A 53 3.63 -2.20 -2.10
N LEU A 54 4.64 -1.41 -2.46
CA LEU A 54 4.45 -0.06 -3.01
C LEU A 54 3.88 -0.08 -4.43
N GLU A 55 4.27 -1.05 -5.27
CA GLU A 55 3.65 -1.27 -6.58
C GLU A 55 2.17 -1.65 -6.44
N ASN A 56 1.85 -2.56 -5.53
CA ASN A 56 0.46 -2.96 -5.24
C ASN A 56 -0.36 -1.78 -4.74
N LEU A 57 0.18 -0.96 -3.82
CA LEU A 57 -0.46 0.28 -3.39
C LEU A 57 -0.66 1.25 -4.55
N THR A 58 0.33 1.39 -5.43
CA THR A 58 0.26 2.27 -6.61
C THR A 58 -0.92 1.87 -7.49
N ALA A 59 -1.02 0.60 -7.86
CA ALA A 59 -2.10 0.07 -8.67
C ALA A 59 -3.49 0.33 -8.04
N VAL A 60 -3.64 0.14 -6.72
CA VAL A 60 -4.92 0.41 -6.04
C VAL A 60 -5.22 1.91 -5.99
N CYS A 61 -4.22 2.78 -5.77
CA CYS A 61 -4.40 4.23 -5.81
C CYS A 61 -4.84 4.72 -7.19
N GLU A 62 -4.21 4.19 -8.25
CA GLU A 62 -4.55 4.50 -9.65
C GLU A 62 -5.97 4.04 -9.99
N ALA A 63 -6.35 2.83 -9.58
CA ALA A 63 -7.72 2.32 -9.75
C ALA A 63 -8.77 3.16 -8.99
N ALA A 64 -8.37 3.83 -7.91
CA ALA A 64 -9.23 4.77 -7.19
C ALA A 64 -9.34 6.15 -7.88
N GLY A 65 -8.54 6.41 -8.93
CA GLY A 65 -8.47 7.68 -9.64
C GLY A 65 -7.47 8.68 -9.04
N GLY A 66 -6.51 8.20 -8.25
CA GLY A 66 -5.42 9.00 -7.67
C GLY A 66 -4.05 8.39 -7.94
N SER A 67 -3.08 8.72 -7.10
CA SER A 67 -1.74 8.11 -7.10
C SER A 67 -1.16 8.08 -5.68
N LEU A 68 0.01 7.49 -5.49
CA LEU A 68 0.70 7.52 -4.20
C LEU A 68 0.90 8.95 -3.65
N ALA A 69 1.00 9.96 -4.52
CA ALA A 69 1.15 11.36 -4.13
C ALA A 69 -0.10 11.91 -3.40
N ASN A 70 -1.26 11.25 -3.50
CA ASN A 70 -2.46 11.64 -2.78
C ASN A 70 -2.61 10.91 -1.43
N ILE A 71 -1.67 10.05 -1.06
CA ILE A 71 -1.67 9.41 0.26
C ILE A 71 -1.33 10.47 1.30
N VAL A 72 -2.21 10.64 2.28
CA VAL A 72 -2.03 11.59 3.39
C VAL A 72 -1.53 10.90 4.66
N LYS A 73 -1.76 9.58 4.78
CA LYS A 73 -1.31 8.75 5.90
C LYS A 73 -0.90 7.37 5.41
N LEU A 74 0.29 6.90 5.81
CA LEU A 74 0.80 5.56 5.54
C LEU A 74 1.10 4.83 6.86
N ASN A 75 0.67 3.58 7.02
CA ASN A 75 1.19 2.69 8.06
C ASN A 75 2.13 1.68 7.43
N VAL A 76 3.25 1.42 8.11
CA VAL A 76 4.21 0.39 7.71
C VAL A 76 4.35 -0.60 8.86
N TYR A 77 4.10 -1.87 8.58
CA TYR A 77 4.27 -2.96 9.52
C TYR A 77 5.48 -3.79 9.09
N LEU A 78 6.39 -4.07 10.02
CA LEU A 78 7.59 -4.86 9.78
C LEU A 78 7.69 -5.99 10.80
N THR A 79 8.08 -7.19 10.35
CA THR A 79 8.42 -8.29 11.28
C THR A 79 9.81 -8.12 11.91
N ASP A 80 10.71 -7.39 11.25
CA ASP A 80 11.99 -6.95 11.80
C ASP A 80 12.20 -5.44 11.56
N LEU A 81 12.25 -4.67 12.66
CA LEU A 81 12.46 -3.22 12.62
C LEU A 81 13.87 -2.82 12.18
N ASN A 82 14.84 -3.74 12.15
CA ASN A 82 16.17 -3.47 11.56
C ASN A 82 16.08 -3.14 10.07
N HIS A 83 14.98 -3.51 9.40
CA HIS A 83 14.72 -3.17 8.00
C HIS A 83 14.17 -1.75 7.79
N PHE A 84 13.90 -0.99 8.85
CA PHE A 84 13.38 0.38 8.75
C PHE A 84 14.18 1.33 7.83
N PRO A 85 15.53 1.29 7.79
CA PRO A 85 16.31 2.09 6.83
C PRO A 85 15.96 1.80 5.36
N LEU A 86 15.62 0.55 5.03
CA LEU A 86 15.23 0.13 3.68
C LEU A 86 13.87 0.72 3.28
N VAL A 87 12.95 0.82 4.24
CA VAL A 87 11.68 1.51 4.05
C VAL A 87 11.92 3.00 3.77
N ASN A 88 12.84 3.66 4.50
CA ASN A 88 13.15 5.08 4.24
C ASN A 88 13.73 5.30 2.84
N GLU A 89 14.62 4.41 2.38
CA GLU A 89 15.14 4.44 1.01
C GLU A 89 14.01 4.31 -0.02
N ALA A 90 13.08 3.38 0.19
CA ALA A 90 11.92 3.23 -0.69
C ALA A 90 11.00 4.47 -0.66
N MET A 91 10.76 5.07 0.51
CA MET A 91 9.99 6.31 0.62
C MET A 91 10.55 7.42 -0.27
N THR A 92 11.87 7.58 -0.35
CA THR A 92 12.50 8.59 -1.22
C THR A 92 12.40 8.31 -2.71
N ARG A 93 12.12 7.05 -3.11
CA ARG A 93 11.91 6.68 -4.52
C ARG A 93 10.46 6.85 -4.96
N TYR A 94 9.52 6.48 -4.09
CA TYR A 94 8.09 6.41 -4.42
C TYR A 94 7.30 7.66 -4.04
N PHE A 95 7.82 8.48 -3.11
CA PHE A 95 7.18 9.70 -2.64
C PHE A 95 8.11 10.89 -2.76
N THR A 96 7.51 12.07 -2.90
CA THR A 96 8.18 13.37 -2.88
C THR A 96 7.61 14.23 -1.76
N GLU A 97 8.34 15.26 -1.33
CA GLU A 97 7.83 16.19 -0.33
C GLU A 97 6.59 16.98 -0.84
N PRO A 98 5.60 17.26 0.03
CA PRO A 98 5.51 16.81 1.42
C PRO A 98 5.19 15.30 1.52
N PHE A 99 5.96 14.57 2.34
CA PHE A 99 5.71 13.15 2.58
C PHE A 99 4.40 12.92 3.37
N PRO A 100 3.73 11.77 3.21
CA PRO A 100 2.57 11.44 4.02
C PRO A 100 2.92 11.40 5.51
N ALA A 101 1.94 11.67 6.37
CA ALA A 101 2.06 11.28 7.77
C ALA A 101 2.35 9.77 7.83
N ARG A 102 3.24 9.32 8.71
CA ARG A 102 3.67 7.92 8.74
C ARG A 102 3.83 7.38 10.15
N ALA A 103 3.44 6.13 10.33
CA ALA A 103 3.84 5.30 11.47
C ALA A 103 4.51 4.03 10.95
N ALA A 104 5.58 3.58 11.63
CA ALA A 104 6.23 2.31 11.36
C ALA A 104 6.28 1.48 12.64
N ILE A 105 5.80 0.24 12.58
CA ILE A 105 5.48 -0.58 13.75
C ILE A 105 6.07 -1.97 13.57
N GLY A 106 6.72 -2.47 14.63
CA GLY A 106 7.16 -3.86 14.70
C GLY A 106 6.00 -4.77 15.08
N VAL A 107 5.80 -5.87 14.35
CA VAL A 107 4.74 -6.85 14.59
C VAL A 107 5.32 -8.26 14.68
N SER A 108 4.61 -9.18 15.35
CA SER A 108 5.09 -10.56 15.54
C SER A 108 5.02 -11.42 14.28
N ALA A 109 4.05 -11.16 13.41
CA ALA A 109 3.84 -11.87 12.15
C ALA A 109 2.93 -11.07 11.22
N LEU A 110 3.01 -11.37 9.93
CA LEU A 110 2.14 -10.84 8.88
C LEU A 110 1.55 -11.99 8.04
N PRO A 111 0.45 -11.76 7.31
CA PRO A 111 -0.16 -12.77 6.46
C PRO A 111 0.83 -13.36 5.45
N ARG A 112 0.66 -14.65 5.13
CA ARG A 112 1.51 -15.38 4.17
C ARG A 112 3.02 -15.41 4.52
N GLY A 113 3.40 -15.03 5.74
CA GLY A 113 4.81 -14.97 6.15
C GLY A 113 5.56 -13.79 5.53
N SER A 114 4.85 -12.75 5.07
CA SER A 114 5.52 -11.54 4.58
C SER A 114 6.32 -10.86 5.69
N GLN A 115 7.32 -10.08 5.29
CA GLN A 115 8.16 -9.32 6.20
C GLN A 115 7.73 -7.85 6.32
N VAL A 116 6.89 -7.40 5.38
CA VAL A 116 6.34 -6.05 5.34
C VAL A 116 4.89 -6.07 4.87
N GLU A 117 4.10 -5.17 5.46
CA GLU A 117 2.74 -4.84 5.02
C GLU A 117 2.56 -3.32 5.13
N MET A 118 1.82 -2.72 4.21
CA MET A 118 1.49 -1.29 4.28
C MET A 118 0.02 -1.03 3.96
N ASP A 119 -0.59 -0.13 4.73
CA ASP A 119 -1.90 0.43 4.45
C ASP A 119 -1.84 1.96 4.42
N GLY A 120 -2.92 2.59 3.99
CA GLY A 120 -2.97 4.04 3.99
C GLY A 120 -4.34 4.66 3.75
N VAL A 121 -4.34 5.98 3.88
CA VAL A 121 -5.47 6.84 3.57
C VAL A 121 -5.05 7.78 2.44
N LEU A 122 -5.84 7.76 1.37
CA LEU A 122 -5.69 8.55 0.16
C LEU A 122 -6.82 9.59 0.10
N VAL A 123 -6.51 10.83 -0.25
CA VAL A 123 -7.53 11.87 -0.46
C VAL A 123 -7.44 12.36 -1.90
N LEU A 124 -8.45 12.00 -2.68
CA LEU A 124 -8.56 12.41 -4.07
C LEU A 124 -8.80 13.92 -4.17
N PRO A 125 -8.23 14.60 -5.17
CA PRO A 125 -8.54 15.99 -5.42
C PRO A 125 -10.04 16.14 -5.69
N GLU A 126 -10.62 17.25 -5.23
CA GLU A 126 -11.99 17.58 -5.58
C GLU A 126 -12.07 17.73 -7.10
N THR A 127 -12.93 16.93 -7.74
CA THR A 127 -13.32 17.21 -9.11
C THR A 127 -14.17 18.48 -9.05
N SER A 128 -13.60 19.63 -9.39
CA SER A 128 -14.39 20.84 -9.60
C SER A 128 -15.56 20.48 -10.53
N PRO A 129 -16.82 20.80 -10.18
CA PRO A 129 -17.92 20.58 -11.09
C PRO A 129 -17.63 21.38 -12.37
N LYS A 130 -17.68 20.69 -13.52
CA LYS A 130 -17.77 21.37 -14.81
C LYS A 130 -19.07 22.15 -14.91
#